data_AF-A0A1V5WW32-F1
#
_entry.id   AF-A0A1V5WW32-F1
#
_cell.length_a   1.000
_cell.length_b   1.000
_cell.length_c   1.000
_cell.angle_alpha   90.00
_cell.angle_beta   90.00
_cell.angle_gamma   90.00
#
_symmetry.space_group_name_H-M   'P 1'
#
loop_
_entity.id
_entity.type
_entity.pdbx_description
1 polymer ?
#
loop_
_entity_poly.entity_id
_entity_poly.type
_entity_poly.pdbx_seq_one_letter_code
_entity_poly.pdbx_strand_id
1 'polypeptide(L)'
;MEVTLNALYKGIEAAIPGNRVGDISNAIGTYVASMGYYVADDLTGHGVGRYLHEEPQIPNSGKAGHGPRLQPGMTLAIEPMVNIGTNRVKENGWEFSVADGTLSAHFEHTILITDSQPEILTVAKGERV
;
A
#
# COMPACT_ATOMS: atom_id res chain seq x y z
N MET A 1 8.49 6.75 -9.61
CA MET A 1 7.56 7.70 -8.96
C MET A 1 6.15 7.52 -9.47
N GLU A 2 5.86 7.76 -10.76
CA GLU A 2 4.49 7.62 -11.31
C GLU A 2 3.88 6.23 -11.10
N VAL A 3 4.65 5.16 -11.34
CA VAL A 3 4.21 3.78 -11.07
C VAL A 3 3.84 3.58 -9.60
N THR A 4 4.63 4.10 -8.67
CA THR A 4 4.34 4.00 -7.23
C THR A 4 3.07 4.75 -6.87
N LEU A 5 2.88 5.96 -7.40
CA LEU A 5 1.69 6.77 -7.16
C LEU A 5 0.43 6.10 -7.71
N ASN A 6 0.48 5.61 -8.94
CA ASN A 6 -0.63 4.88 -9.53
C ASN A 6 -0.92 3.57 -8.78
N ALA A 7 0.11 2.87 -8.28
CA ALA A 7 -0.06 1.70 -7.44
C ALA A 7 -0.81 2.01 -6.14
N LEU A 8 -0.49 3.14 -5.50
CA LEU A 8 -1.21 3.63 -4.31
C LEU A 8 -2.70 3.78 -4.61
N TYR A 9 -3.05 4.51 -5.67
CA TYR A 9 -4.45 4.72 -6.05
C TYR A 9 -5.16 3.42 -6.45
N LYS A 10 -4.48 2.48 -7.12
CA LYS A 10 -5.03 1.15 -7.41
C LYS A 10 -5.35 0.36 -6.14
N GLY A 11 -4.49 0.46 -5.12
CA GLY A 11 -4.74 -0.10 -3.80
C GLY A 11 -5.95 0.54 -3.11
N ILE A 12 -6.04 1.88 -3.14
CA ILE A 12 -7.16 2.64 -2.56
C ILE A 12 -8.49 2.29 -3.25
N GLU A 13 -8.52 2.24 -4.58
CA GLU A 13 -9.72 1.83 -5.35
C GLU A 13 -10.25 0.44 -4.94
N ALA A 14 -9.35 -0.48 -4.53
CA ALA A 14 -9.70 -1.82 -4.08
C ALA A 14 -10.12 -1.87 -2.59
N ALA A 15 -9.90 -0.80 -1.83
CA ALA A 15 -10.17 -0.70 -0.40
C ALA A 15 -11.63 -0.32 -0.12
N ILE A 16 -12.57 -1.17 -0.55
CA ILE A 16 -14.01 -0.98 -0.37
C ILE A 16 -14.61 -1.98 0.63
N PRO A 17 -15.77 -1.68 1.24
CA PRO A 17 -16.44 -2.59 2.17
C PRO A 17 -16.67 -3.98 1.59
N GLY A 18 -16.39 -5.00 2.40
CA GLY A 18 -16.60 -6.39 2.00
C GLY A 18 -15.43 -7.01 1.23
N ASN A 19 -14.56 -6.21 0.59
CA ASN A 19 -13.27 -6.70 0.11
C ASN A 19 -12.38 -7.13 1.29
N ARG A 20 -11.22 -7.70 0.98
CA ARG A 20 -10.23 -8.13 1.95
C ARG A 20 -8.91 -7.43 1.68
N VAL A 21 -8.03 -7.45 2.68
CA VAL A 21 -6.66 -6.94 2.56
C VAL A 21 -5.96 -7.47 1.30
N GLY A 22 -6.12 -8.76 1.00
CA GLY A 22 -5.54 -9.38 -0.18
C GLY A 22 -6.01 -8.80 -1.51
N ASP A 23 -7.18 -8.14 -1.56
CA ASP A 23 -7.65 -7.42 -2.76
C ASP A 23 -6.85 -6.12 -2.98
N ILE A 24 -6.57 -5.37 -1.90
CA ILE A 24 -5.68 -4.19 -1.93
C ILE A 24 -4.28 -4.63 -2.39
N SER A 25 -3.73 -5.64 -1.70
CA SER A 25 -2.40 -6.17 -1.98
C SER A 25 -2.27 -6.71 -3.40
N ASN A 26 -3.31 -7.38 -3.92
CA ASN A 26 -3.31 -7.90 -5.27
C ASN A 26 -3.37 -6.79 -6.33
N ALA A 27 -4.16 -5.75 -6.11
CA ALA A 27 -4.25 -4.60 -7.01
C ALA A 27 -2.91 -3.87 -7.14
N ILE A 28 -2.24 -3.60 -6.02
CA ILE A 28 -0.90 -2.99 -5.99
C ILE A 28 0.11 -3.89 -6.70
N GLY A 29 0.28 -5.13 -6.23
CA GLY A 29 1.33 -6.01 -6.72
C GLY A 29 1.19 -6.35 -8.20
N THR A 30 -0.03 -6.59 -8.67
CA THR A 30 -0.29 -6.90 -10.10
C THR A 30 0.02 -5.69 -10.97
N TYR A 31 -0.37 -4.48 -10.55
CA TYR A 31 -0.07 -3.27 -11.30
C TYR A 31 1.45 -3.01 -11.37
N VAL A 32 2.15 -3.07 -10.23
CA VAL A 32 3.61 -2.88 -10.16
C VAL A 32 4.34 -3.89 -11.04
N ALA A 33 3.98 -5.17 -10.95
CA ALA A 33 4.56 -6.23 -11.78
C ALA A 33 4.31 -6.01 -13.27
N SER A 34 3.10 -5.56 -13.65
CA SER A 34 2.77 -5.27 -15.06
C SER A 34 3.59 -4.12 -15.66
N MET A 35 4.12 -3.23 -14.81
CA MET A 35 4.99 -2.12 -15.21
C MET A 35 6.48 -2.51 -15.23
N GLY A 36 6.83 -3.76 -14.89
CA GLY A 36 8.21 -4.25 -14.88
C GLY A 36 9.02 -3.86 -13.64
N TYR A 37 8.35 -3.52 -12.53
CA TYR A 37 8.97 -3.17 -11.26
C TYR A 37 8.66 -4.21 -10.17
N TYR A 38 9.27 -4.03 -8.99
CA TYR A 38 9.11 -4.92 -7.85
C TYR A 38 8.53 -4.17 -6.67
N VAL A 39 7.62 -4.79 -5.92
CA VAL A 39 7.29 -4.30 -4.57
C VAL A 39 8.41 -4.67 -3.61
N ALA A 40 8.70 -3.81 -2.63
CA ALA A 40 9.69 -4.12 -1.61
C ALA A 40 9.22 -5.28 -0.71
N ASP A 41 10.09 -6.25 -0.44
CA ASP A 41 9.82 -7.34 0.50
C ASP A 41 9.76 -6.80 1.94
N ASP A 42 8.90 -7.42 2.76
CA ASP A 42 8.78 -7.22 4.22
C ASP A 42 8.47 -5.78 4.68
N LEU A 43 8.09 -4.89 3.76
CA LEU A 43 7.57 -3.55 4.04
C LEU A 43 6.11 -3.45 3.57
N THR A 44 5.22 -3.08 4.49
CA THR A 44 3.77 -3.14 4.32
C THR A 44 3.09 -1.93 4.92
N GLY A 45 1.89 -1.63 4.43
CA GLY A 45 0.96 -0.78 5.16
C GLY A 45 0.40 -1.43 6.41
N HIS A 46 -0.45 -0.70 7.11
CA HIS A 46 -0.97 -1.10 8.41
C HIS A 46 -2.33 -0.46 8.72
N GLY A 47 -3.03 -0.99 9.72
CA GLY A 47 -4.09 -0.24 10.39
C GLY A 47 -3.49 0.94 11.14
N VAL A 48 -4.18 2.07 11.17
CA VAL A 48 -3.71 3.27 11.86
C VAL A 48 -4.89 3.98 12.50
N GLY A 49 -4.76 4.40 13.75
CA GLY A 49 -5.85 5.06 14.44
C GLY A 49 -5.50 5.43 15.87
N ARG A 50 -5.82 4.52 16.81
CA ARG A 50 -5.44 4.73 18.21
C ARG A 50 -3.96 4.46 18.43
N TYR A 51 -3.41 3.47 17.74
CA TYR A 51 -1.99 3.20 17.71
C TYR A 51 -1.40 3.62 16.35
N LEU A 52 -0.10 3.94 16.36
CA LEU A 52 0.62 4.34 15.15
C LEU A 52 0.55 3.22 14.10
N HIS A 53 0.94 2.01 14.50
CA HIS A 53 0.74 0.80 13.71
C HIS A 53 -0.16 -0.16 14.51
N GLU A 54 -1.26 -0.61 13.89
CA GLU A 54 -2.17 -1.63 14.39
C GLU A 54 -2.58 -2.59 13.26
N GLU A 55 -3.22 -3.69 13.61
CA GLU A 55 -3.76 -4.62 12.61
C GLU A 55 -4.88 -3.93 11.79
N PRO A 56 -5.08 -4.32 10.52
CA PRO A 56 -4.33 -5.36 9.81
C PRO A 56 -3.06 -4.84 9.13
N GLN A 57 -2.05 -5.70 8.99
CA GLN A 57 -0.99 -5.45 7.99
C GLN A 57 -1.57 -5.42 6.57
N ILE A 58 -1.06 -4.51 5.72
CA ILE A 58 -1.48 -4.33 4.33
C ILE A 58 -0.27 -4.56 3.40
N PRO A 59 0.03 -5.82 3.03
CA PRO A 59 1.13 -6.11 2.11
C PRO A 59 0.94 -5.46 0.74
N ASN A 60 2.05 -5.13 0.07
CA ASN A 60 2.04 -4.57 -1.28
C ASN A 60 1.92 -5.64 -2.39
N SER A 61 1.92 -6.91 -2.02
CA SER A 61 1.58 -8.03 -2.89
C SER A 61 0.74 -9.06 -2.13
N GLY A 62 -0.19 -9.71 -2.82
CA GLY A 62 -1.09 -10.67 -2.18
C GLY A 62 -2.07 -11.31 -3.16
N LYS A 63 -2.91 -12.19 -2.60
CA LYS A 63 -3.92 -12.92 -3.36
C LYS A 63 -5.30 -12.32 -3.09
N ALA A 64 -5.99 -11.94 -4.16
CA ALA A 64 -7.36 -11.44 -4.09
C ALA A 64 -8.27 -12.39 -3.29
N GLY A 65 -9.18 -11.83 -2.50
CA GLY A 65 -10.11 -12.56 -1.65
C GLY A 65 -9.51 -13.22 -0.40
N HIS A 66 -8.25 -12.90 -0.01
CA HIS A 66 -7.59 -13.45 1.19
C HIS A 66 -7.31 -12.38 2.23
N GLY A 67 -7.09 -12.79 3.49
CA GLY A 67 -6.79 -11.88 4.60
C GLY A 67 -8.03 -11.27 5.27
N PRO A 68 -7.82 -10.36 6.24
CA PRO A 68 -8.89 -9.68 6.98
C PRO A 68 -9.89 -8.99 6.05
N ARG A 69 -11.18 -8.99 6.44
CA ARG A 69 -12.24 -8.34 5.66
C ARG A 69 -12.31 -6.86 6.04
N LEU A 70 -12.39 -5.99 5.04
CA LEU A 70 -12.54 -4.56 5.18
C LEU A 70 -13.97 -4.23 5.62
N GLN A 71 -14.10 -3.36 6.63
CA GLN A 71 -15.37 -2.92 7.18
C GLN A 71 -15.39 -1.40 7.31
N PRO A 72 -16.56 -0.76 7.14
CA PRO A 72 -16.73 0.66 7.40
C PRO A 72 -16.21 1.04 8.79
N GLY A 73 -15.51 2.17 8.89
CA GLY A 73 -14.88 2.66 10.11
C GLY A 73 -13.43 2.20 10.34
N MET A 74 -12.91 1.29 9.52
CA MET A 74 -11.48 0.97 9.53
C MET A 74 -10.66 2.10 8.91
N THR A 75 -9.53 2.43 9.52
CA THR A 75 -8.55 3.38 8.99
C THR A 75 -7.23 2.67 8.69
N LEU A 76 -6.75 2.81 7.46
CA LEU A 76 -5.63 2.05 6.93
C LEU A 76 -4.61 2.98 6.27
N ALA A 77 -3.33 2.73 6.52
CA ALA A 77 -2.24 3.23 5.71
C ALA A 77 -2.04 2.29 4.51
N ILE A 78 -2.22 2.81 3.30
CA ILE A 78 -1.83 2.14 2.06
C ILE A 78 -0.58 2.85 1.56
N GLU A 79 0.52 2.11 1.42
CA GLU A 79 1.85 2.74 1.34
C GLU A 79 2.86 1.98 0.46
N PRO A 80 2.60 1.80 -0.85
CA PRO A 80 3.48 1.02 -1.69
C PRO A 80 4.90 1.58 -1.78
N MET A 81 5.89 0.74 -1.44
CA MET A 81 7.29 0.92 -1.81
C MET A 81 7.61 0.09 -3.06
N VAL A 82 8.11 0.74 -4.11
CA VAL A 82 8.38 0.11 -5.41
C VAL A 82 9.85 0.30 -5.80
N ASN A 83 10.50 -0.81 -6.11
CA ASN A 83 11.91 -0.93 -6.44
C ASN A 83 12.11 -1.22 -7.94
N ILE A 84 13.25 -0.79 -8.50
CA ILE A 84 13.58 -1.00 -9.92
C ILE A 84 14.20 -2.38 -10.20
N GLY A 85 15.28 -2.76 -9.51
CA GLY A 85 16.06 -3.94 -9.89
C GLY A 85 15.71 -5.23 -9.16
N THR A 86 15.24 -5.15 -7.90
CA THR A 86 14.86 -6.32 -7.10
C THR A 86 13.86 -5.97 -6.02
N ASN A 87 13.05 -6.95 -5.59
CA ASN A 87 12.19 -6.84 -4.42
C ASN A 87 12.97 -6.86 -3.10
N ARG A 88 14.19 -7.41 -3.10
CA ARG A 88 14.98 -7.60 -1.88
C ARG A 88 15.39 -6.27 -1.26
N VAL A 89 15.19 -6.17 0.05
CA VAL A 89 15.57 -5.02 0.86
C VAL A 89 16.75 -5.40 1.76
N LYS A 90 17.68 -4.45 1.95
CA LYS A 90 18.70 -4.48 2.99
C LYS A 90 18.28 -3.52 4.10
N GLU A 91 18.31 -4.01 5.32
CA GLU A 91 18.07 -3.24 6.54
C GLU A 91 19.40 -2.91 7.23
N ASN A 92 19.55 -1.66 7.67
CA ASN A 92 20.67 -1.20 8.48
C ASN A 92 20.15 -0.28 9.60
N GLY A 93 19.79 -0.88 10.72
CA GLY A 93 19.14 -0.15 11.82
C GLY A 93 17.76 0.36 11.38
N TRP A 94 17.63 1.67 11.17
CA TRP A 94 16.39 2.31 10.72
C TRP A 94 16.33 2.55 9.21
N GLU A 95 17.42 2.26 8.50
CA GLU A 95 17.54 2.52 7.07
C GLU A 95 17.20 1.27 6.26
N PHE A 96 16.31 1.43 5.28
CA PHE A 96 15.96 0.40 4.31
C PHE A 96 16.43 0.84 2.92
N SER A 97 17.12 -0.05 2.21
CA SER A 97 17.66 0.20 0.87
C SER A 97 17.43 -0.99 -0.06
N VAL A 98 17.33 -0.75 -1.37
CA VAL A 98 17.23 -1.85 -2.33
C VAL A 98 18.54 -2.64 -2.33
N ALA A 99 18.45 -3.98 -2.27
CA ALA A 99 19.62 -4.82 -2.05
C ALA A 99 20.70 -4.69 -3.15
N ASP A 100 20.32 -4.33 -4.37
CA ASP A 100 21.21 -4.11 -5.51
C ASP A 100 21.66 -2.64 -5.67
N GLY A 101 21.25 -1.74 -4.77
CA GLY A 101 21.60 -0.32 -4.81
C GLY A 101 20.81 0.51 -5.84
N THR A 102 19.79 -0.07 -6.47
CA THR A 102 18.90 0.68 -7.37
C THR A 102 17.94 1.59 -6.60
N LEU A 103 17.20 2.43 -7.34
CA LEU A 103 16.27 3.38 -6.75
C LEU A 103 14.98 2.69 -6.26
N SER A 104 14.38 3.29 -5.24
CA SER A 104 13.04 3.00 -4.76
C SER A 104 12.21 4.28 -4.71
N ALA A 105 10.89 4.15 -4.79
CA ALA A 105 9.96 5.24 -4.55
C ALA A 105 8.81 4.73 -3.67
N HIS A 106 8.30 5.62 -2.82
CA HIS A 106 7.21 5.34 -1.89
C HIS A 106 6.22 6.50 -1.89
N PHE A 107 4.94 6.17 -1.75
CA PHE A 107 3.85 7.10 -1.50
C PHE A 107 2.91 6.45 -0.50
N GLU A 108 2.24 7.27 0.31
CA GLU A 108 1.32 6.81 1.34
C GLU A 108 0.08 7.70 1.39
N HIS A 109 -1.06 7.06 1.64
CA HIS A 109 -2.20 7.73 2.21
C HIS A 109 -2.80 6.92 3.35
N THR A 110 -3.20 7.63 4.42
CA THR A 110 -4.22 7.13 5.32
C THR A 110 -5.60 7.30 4.70
N ILE A 111 -6.37 6.21 4.66
CA ILE A 111 -7.75 6.18 4.19
C ILE A 111 -8.71 5.74 5.30
N LEU A 112 -9.97 6.17 5.19
CA LEU A 112 -11.11 5.65 5.93
C LEU A 112 -11.95 4.76 5.01
N ILE A 113 -12.17 3.51 5.39
CA ILE A 113 -13.18 2.67 4.76
C ILE A 113 -14.55 3.23 5.15
N THR A 114 -15.32 3.73 4.18
CA THR A 114 -16.69 4.21 4.38
C THR A 114 -17.70 3.10 4.05
N ASP A 115 -19.00 3.37 4.03
CA ASP A 115 -20.00 2.44 3.48
C ASP A 115 -19.97 2.31 1.94
N SER A 116 -19.10 3.07 1.27
CA SER A 116 -18.99 3.12 -0.19
C SER A 116 -17.52 3.18 -0.66
N GLN A 117 -17.11 4.25 -1.36
CA GLN A 117 -15.72 4.49 -1.72
C GLN A 117 -14.93 4.97 -0.49
N PRO A 118 -13.66 4.58 -0.34
CA PRO A 118 -12.85 5.06 0.77
C PRO A 118 -12.63 6.58 0.68
N GLU A 119 -12.51 7.22 1.83
CA GLU A 119 -12.15 8.63 1.94
C GLU A 119 -10.65 8.74 2.22
N ILE A 120 -9.93 9.55 1.45
CA ILE A 120 -8.51 9.84 1.71
C ILE A 120 -8.43 10.94 2.78
N LEU A 121 -7.78 10.65 3.91
CA LEU A 121 -7.72 11.57 5.06
C LEU A 121 -6.49 12.50 5.02
N THR A 122 -5.55 12.24 4.12
CA THR A 122 -4.21 12.86 4.12
C THR A 122 -3.90 13.60 2.80
N VAL A 123 -4.95 14.04 2.10
CA VAL A 123 -4.83 14.78 0.84
C VAL A 123 -4.13 16.12 1.09
N ALA A 124 -3.15 16.48 0.25
CA ALA A 124 -2.52 17.78 0.34
C ALA A 124 -3.49 18.89 -0.08
N LYS A 125 -3.39 20.07 0.54
CA LYS A 125 -4.25 21.20 0.20
C LYS A 125 -4.05 21.61 -1.27
N GLY A 126 -5.09 21.43 -2.09
CA GLY A 126 -5.09 21.78 -3.52
C GLY A 126 -4.78 20.62 -4.46
N GLU A 127 -4.52 19.42 -3.94
CA GLU A 127 -4.46 18.20 -4.72
C GLU A 127 -5.88 17.79 -5.16
N ARG A 128 -6.02 17.37 -6.42
CA ARG A 128 -7.27 16.83 -6.95
C ARG A 128 -7.20 15.32 -6.82
N VAL A 129 -8.16 14.77 -6.09
CA VAL A 129 -8.41 13.32 -5.96
C VAL A 129 -9.32 12.86 -7.10
#